data_AF-A0A4P6X8E0-F1
#
_entry.id   AF-A0A4P6X8E0-F1
#
_cell.length_a   1.000
_cell.length_b   1.000
_cell.length_c   1.000
_cell.angle_alpha   90.00
_cell.angle_beta   90.00
_cell.angle_gamma   90.00
#
_symmetry.space_group_name_H-M   'P 1'
#
loop_
_entity.id
_entity.type
_entity.pdbx_description
1 polymer ?
#
loop_
_entity_poly.entity_id
_entity_poly.type
_entity_poly.pdbx_seq_one_letter_code
_entity_poly.pdbx_strand_id
1 'polypeptide(L)' 'MRDLIDDDPRPTLAKVRCPILAPNGSKGDQVLAQEDLPAIRAAIMANPDVMLVKLPDLDHSSK' A
#
# COMPACT_ATOMS: atom_id res chain seq x y z
N MET A 1 -13.86 13.79 12.38
CA MET A 1 -13.70 13.40 10.96
C MET A 1 -12.78 14.32 10.16
N ARG A 2 -12.32 15.47 10.70
CA ARG A 2 -11.27 16.28 10.04
C ARG A 2 -9.92 15.57 10.05
N ASP A 3 -9.57 14.97 11.20
CA ASP A 3 -8.26 14.37 11.44
C ASP A 3 -7.91 13.20 10.49
N LEU A 4 -8.91 12.52 9.93
CA LEU A 4 -8.69 11.41 8.99
C LEU A 4 -8.31 11.89 7.58
N ILE A 5 -8.65 13.14 7.22
CA ILE A 5 -8.35 13.72 5.91
C ILE A 5 -6.89 14.21 5.87
N ASP A 6 -6.38 14.65 7.01
CA ASP A 6 -5.01 15.18 7.15
C ASP A 6 -3.99 14.10 7.54
N ASP A 7 -4.42 12.88 7.87
CA ASP A 7 -3.51 11.80 8.27
C ASP A 7 -2.76 11.23 7.05
N ASP A 8 -1.49 11.60 6.95
CA ASP A 8 -0.55 11.02 6.00
C ASP A 8 0.13 9.79 6.62
N PRO A 9 -0.09 8.57 6.10
CA PRO A 9 0.52 7.37 6.67
C PRO A 9 2.02 7.24 6.36
N ARG A 10 2.56 7.99 5.38
CA ARG A 10 3.95 7.82 4.91
C ARG A 10 5.01 8.00 6.02
N PRO A 11 4.93 9.03 6.91
CA PRO A 11 5.89 9.18 8.01
C PRO A 11 5.84 8.04 9.03
N THR A 12 4.69 7.37 9.18
CA THR A 12 4.53 6.22 10.06
C THR A 12 5.07 4.95 9.39
N LEU A 13 4.75 4.73 8.12
CA LEU A 13 5.28 3.62 7.32
C LEU A 13 6.81 3.62 7.24
N ALA A 14 7.44 4.81 7.13
CA ALA A 14 8.90 4.95 7.10
C ALA A 14 9.62 4.43 8.36
N LYS A 15 8.90 4.25 9.47
CA LYS A 15 9.44 3.73 10.73
C LYS A 15 9.38 2.20 10.83
N VAL A 16 8.68 1.52 9.91
CA VAL A 16 8.52 0.06 9.94
C VAL A 16 9.84 -0.62 9.54
N ARG A 17 10.31 -1.53 10.39
CA ARG A 17 11.59 -2.26 10.21
C ARG A 17 11.45 -3.78 10.07
N CYS A 18 10.27 -4.34 10.31
CA CYS A 18 10.03 -5.77 10.11
C CYS A 18 9.80 -6.07 8.61
N PRO A 19 9.88 -7.35 8.19
CA PRO A 19 9.53 -7.73 6.82
C PRO A 19 8.11 -7.30 6.46
N ILE A 20 7.92 -6.80 5.23
CA ILE A 20 6.63 -6.28 4.74
C ILE A 20 6.19 -7.08 3.51
N LEU A 21 4.96 -7.58 3.57
CA LEU A 21 4.22 -8.04 2.39
C LEU A 21 3.07 -7.06 2.13
N ALA A 22 3.12 -6.36 0.99
CA ALA A 22 2.08 -5.44 0.54
C ALA A 22 1.38 -5.99 -0.72
N PRO A 23 0.29 -6.75 -0.57
CA PRO A 23 -0.52 -7.21 -1.68
C PRO A 23 -1.59 -6.18 -2.06
N ASN A 24 -1.84 -5.99 -3.36
CA ASN A 24 -2.95 -5.19 -3.85
C ASN A 24 -3.57 -5.81 -5.13
N GLY A 25 -4.89 -5.76 -5.24
CA GLY A 25 -5.66 -6.31 -6.37
C GLY A 25 -5.60 -5.42 -7.62
N SER A 26 -5.50 -6.01 -8.80
CA SER A 26 -5.38 -5.26 -10.05
C SER A 26 -6.65 -4.55 -10.49
N LYS A 27 -7.82 -4.93 -9.95
CA LYS A 27 -9.15 -4.43 -10.31
C LYS A 27 -9.82 -3.61 -9.19
N GLY A 28 -9.10 -3.30 -8.11
CA GLY A 28 -9.66 -2.51 -7.01
C GLY A 28 -9.94 -1.07 -7.44
N ASP A 29 -11.21 -0.65 -7.40
CA ASP A 29 -11.61 0.72 -7.76
C ASP A 29 -11.39 1.75 -6.64
N GLN A 30 -11.33 1.28 -5.38
CA GLN A 30 -11.14 2.15 -4.22
C GLN A 30 -9.68 2.54 -4.02
N VAL A 31 -8.76 1.62 -4.32
CA VAL A 31 -7.31 1.81 -4.15
C VAL A 31 -6.61 1.19 -5.34
N LEU A 32 -6.19 2.04 -6.28
CA LEU A 32 -5.56 1.60 -7.52
C LEU A 32 -4.16 1.05 -7.24
N ALA A 33 -3.95 -0.25 -7.46
CA ALA A 33 -2.66 -0.92 -7.22
C ALA A 33 -1.47 -0.27 -7.97
N GLN A 34 -1.74 0.42 -9.08
CA GLN A 34 -0.74 1.10 -9.90
C GLN A 34 -0.20 2.38 -9.24
N GLU A 35 -0.98 2.97 -8.33
CA GLU A 35 -0.60 4.17 -7.57
C GLU A 35 -0.15 3.79 -6.15
N ASP A 36 -0.87 2.85 -5.53
CA ASP A 36 -0.65 2.44 -4.14
C ASP A 36 0.68 1.71 -3.92
N LEU A 37 1.01 0.71 -4.75
CA LEU A 37 2.25 -0.07 -4.57
C LEU A 37 3.52 0.80 -4.74
N PRO A 38 3.63 1.70 -5.73
CA PRO A 38 4.74 2.65 -5.80
C PRO A 38 4.79 3.62 -4.62
N ALA A 39 3.64 4.10 -4.12
CA ALA A 39 3.59 5.00 -2.98
C ALA A 39 4.08 4.30 -1.69
N ILE A 40 3.64 3.06 -1.45
CA ILE A 40 4.13 2.21 -0.36
C ILE A 40 5.64 2.02 -0.49
N ARG A 41 6.14 1.64 -1.68
CA ARG A 41 7.59 1.47 -1.93
C ARG A 41 8.40 2.70 -1.55
N ALA A 42 7.93 3.88 -1.93
CA ALA A 42 8.60 5.13 -1.62
C ALA A 42 8.62 5.40 -0.11
N ALA A 43 7.50 5.15 0.58
CA ALA A 43 7.39 5.37 2.03
C ALA A 43 8.31 4.45 2.85
N ILE A 44 8.52 3.21 2.42
CA ILE A 44 9.31 2.18 3.14
C ILE A 44 10.68 1.93 2.52
N MET A 45 11.21 2.84 1.70
CA MET A 45 12.44 2.64 0.91
C MET A 45 13.67 2.24 1.76
N ALA A 46 13.71 2.63 3.04
CA ALA A 46 14.78 2.27 3.97
C ALA A 46 14.69 0.84 4.53
N ASN A 47 13.61 0.11 4.24
CA ASN A 47 13.44 -1.29 4.63
C ASN A 47 13.83 -2.21 3.46
N PRO A 48 14.87 -3.05 3.60
CA PRO A 48 15.32 -3.92 2.52
C PRO A 48 14.45 -5.17 2.32
N ASP A 49 13.64 -5.54 3.31
CA ASP A 49 12.83 -6.78 3.29
C ASP A 49 11.36 -6.46 3.00
N VAL A 50 11.10 -6.19 1.72
CA VAL A 50 9.80 -5.73 1.24
C VAL A 50 9.42 -6.51 -0.02
N MET A 51 8.24 -7.13 0.01
CA MET A 51 7.60 -7.75 -1.15
C MET A 51 6.31 -7.01 -1.50
N LEU A 52 6.26 -6.46 -2.71
CA LEU A 52 5.07 -5.82 -3.29
C LEU A 52 4.45 -6.79 -4.28
N VAL A 53 3.17 -7.10 -4.13
CA VAL A 53 2.48 -8.09 -4.96
C VAL A 53 1.24 -7.49 -5.57
N LYS A 54 1.20 -7.39 -6.90
CA LYS A 54 -0.03 -7.10 -7.63
C LYS A 54 -0.74 -8.42 -7.93
N LEU A 55 -1.93 -8.60 -7.36
CA LEU A 55 -2.76 -9.79 -7.55
C LEU A 55 -3.63 -9.58 -8.80
N PRO A 56 -3.45 -10.39 -9.86
CA PRO A 56 -4.22 -10.24 -11.09
C PRO A 56 -5.68 -10.60 -10.87
N ASP A 57 -6.55 -9.91 -11.58
CA ASP A 57 -8.00 -10.12 -11.63
C ASP A 57 -8.73 -10.03 -10.28
N LEU A 58 -8.08 -9.52 -9.24
CA LEU A 58 -8.64 -9.33 -7.91
C LEU A 58 -9.16 -7.91 -7.71
N ASP A 59 -10.39 -7.81 -7.20
CA ASP A 59 -10.97 -6.60 -6.62
C ASP A 59 -11.48 -6.91 -5.19
N HIS A 60 -12.02 -5.89 -4.52
CA HIS A 60 -12.53 -6.03 -3.15
C HIS A 60 -14.00 -6.43 -3.07
N SER A 61 -14.74 -6.33 -4.18
CA SER A 61 -16.22 -6.34 -4.20
C SER A 61 -16.81 -7.45 -5.07
N SER A 62 -15.97 -8.37 -5.55
CA SER A 62 -16.40 -9.56 -6.27
C SER A 62 -17.46 -10.29 -5.46
N LYS A 63 -18.70 -10.27 -5.99
CA LYS A 63 -19.79 -11.15 -5.56
C LYS A 63 -19.65 -12.51 -6.23
#